data_AF-A0A3A4IT22-F1
#
_entry.id   AF-A0A3A4IT22-F1
#
_cell.length_a   1.000
_cell.length_b   1.000
_cell.length_c   1.000
_cell.angle_alpha   90.00
_cell.angle_beta   90.00
_cell.angle_gamma   90.00
#
_symmetry.space_group_name_H-M   'P 1'
#
loop_
_entity.id
_entity.type
_entity.pdbx_description
1 polymer ?
#
loop_
_entity_poly.entity_id
_entity_poly.type
_entity_poly.pdbx_seq_one_letter_code
_entity_poly.pdbx_strand_id
1 'polypeptide(L)'
;MYVLKCSQYKTLLIERENMHPTFGFLAFDPFRACQNLNLSQKRLEEILTDLYCRLIVWNLVELAESFIGVPYELRAELAYPPKTLDCAGLVKTIFACAGIWLPRYTVLQADCGQEIKAANLSTGDLIFFKGKSPWAHPKYPPGVGHVGFMLNPHEYVHTTSQTQRVVKNCLETTKAGVVAYRRIHARPENVAVVQLPKELWYLNSPAELECVIRSQVKTSSRLQ
;
A
#
# COMPACT_ATOMS: atom_id res chain seq x y z
N MET A 1 6.01 -15.72 10.98
CA MET A 1 5.84 -14.52 10.12
C MET A 1 7.19 -13.89 9.86
N TYR A 2 7.63 -13.85 8.60
CA TYR A 2 8.89 -13.21 8.21
C TYR A 2 8.60 -11.75 7.86
N VAL A 3 9.24 -10.82 8.57
CA VAL A 3 9.29 -9.41 8.17
C VAL A 3 10.40 -9.30 7.13
N LEU A 4 10.04 -9.00 5.88
CA LEU A 4 10.98 -9.00 4.77
C LEU A 4 11.64 -7.62 4.61
N LYS A 5 12.98 -7.57 4.63
CA LYS A 5 13.79 -6.34 4.48
C LYS A 5 14.03 -5.96 3.02
N CYS A 6 14.02 -4.66 2.71
CA CYS A 6 14.13 -4.07 1.36
C CYS A 6 15.24 -4.64 0.44
N SER A 7 16.38 -5.10 0.98
CA SER A 7 17.49 -5.64 0.18
C SER A 7 17.20 -7.00 -0.48
N GLN A 8 16.17 -7.72 -0.06
CA GLN A 8 15.82 -9.05 -0.58
C GLN A 8 14.92 -9.00 -1.84
N TYR A 9 14.54 -7.82 -2.33
CA TYR A 9 13.43 -7.65 -3.30
C TYR A 9 13.82 -7.34 -4.74
N LYS A 10 15.11 -7.23 -5.09
CA LYS A 10 15.53 -7.00 -6.50
C LYS A 10 15.07 -8.10 -7.47
N THR A 11 14.71 -9.28 -6.96
CA THR A 11 14.48 -10.49 -7.76
C THR A 11 12.99 -10.84 -7.98
N LEU A 12 12.03 -10.13 -7.37
CA LEU A 12 10.65 -10.65 -7.25
C LEU A 12 9.59 -10.02 -8.15
N LEU A 13 9.91 -8.99 -8.92
CA LEU A 13 8.92 -8.28 -9.73
C LEU A 13 9.54 -7.87 -11.06
N ILE A 14 9.59 -8.84 -11.97
CA ILE A 14 9.86 -8.61 -13.39
C ILE A 14 8.78 -9.37 -14.13
N GLU A 15 7.79 -8.66 -14.66
CA GLU A 15 7.14 -8.97 -15.93
C GLU A 15 6.26 -7.77 -16.31
N ARG A 16 6.44 -7.30 -17.55
CA ARG A 16 5.68 -6.19 -18.13
C ARG A 16 4.41 -6.71 -18.80
N GLU A 17 3.41 -5.84 -18.76
CA GLU A 17 2.09 -5.89 -19.40
C GLU A 17 1.06 -6.75 -18.65
N ASN A 18 0.13 -6.06 -17.97
CA ASN A 18 -0.93 -6.54 -17.06
C ASN A 18 -0.50 -6.79 -15.61
N MET A 19 0.10 -5.78 -14.96
CA MET A 19 0.28 -5.82 -13.50
C MET A 19 -1.08 -5.86 -12.79
N HIS A 20 -1.24 -6.82 -11.89
CA HIS A 20 -2.32 -6.82 -10.91
C HIS A 20 -2.41 -5.44 -10.23
N PRO A 21 -3.61 -4.94 -9.87
CA PRO A 21 -3.78 -3.62 -9.25
C PRO A 21 -2.92 -3.35 -8.00
N THR A 22 -2.40 -4.43 -7.40
CA THR A 22 -1.52 -4.49 -6.21
C THR A 22 -0.31 -5.41 -6.40
N PHE A 23 0.20 -5.56 -7.62
CA PHE A 23 1.44 -6.32 -7.93
C PHE A 23 1.44 -7.79 -7.45
N GLY A 24 0.26 -8.42 -7.42
CA GLY A 24 0.08 -9.81 -7.01
C GLY A 24 0.02 -9.99 -5.49
N PHE A 25 -0.09 -8.91 -4.72
CA PHE A 25 -0.26 -8.97 -3.26
C PHE A 25 -1.70 -8.63 -2.87
N LEU A 26 -2.26 -9.31 -1.89
CA LEU A 26 -3.52 -8.91 -1.25
C LEU A 26 -3.27 -8.66 0.24
N ALA A 27 -3.68 -7.49 0.73
CA ALA A 27 -3.71 -7.24 2.17
C ALA A 27 -4.60 -8.28 2.84
N PHE A 28 -4.08 -8.95 3.86
CA PHE A 28 -4.71 -10.14 4.41
C PHE A 28 -4.47 -10.18 5.92
N ASP A 29 -5.55 -10.22 6.69
CA ASP A 29 -5.48 -10.37 8.14
C ASP A 29 -5.62 -11.86 8.51
N PRO A 30 -4.52 -12.57 8.80
CA PRO A 30 -4.58 -14.00 9.09
C PRO A 30 -5.35 -14.30 10.38
N PHE A 31 -5.35 -13.40 11.36
CA PHE A 31 -6.10 -13.62 12.61
C PHE A 31 -7.60 -13.56 12.34
N ARG A 32 -8.05 -12.54 11.59
CA ARG A 32 -9.44 -12.42 11.20
C ARG A 32 -9.87 -13.58 10.30
N ALA A 33 -9.03 -13.99 9.35
CA ALA A 33 -9.33 -15.13 8.48
C ALA A 33 -9.46 -16.43 9.28
N CYS A 34 -8.56 -16.69 10.23
CA CYS A 34 -8.65 -17.85 11.13
C CYS A 34 -9.99 -17.87 11.89
N GLN A 35 -10.40 -16.73 12.43
CA GLN A 35 -11.69 -16.59 13.13
C GLN A 35 -12.89 -16.83 12.19
N ASN A 36 -12.91 -16.18 11.02
CA ASN A 36 -13.99 -16.29 10.03
C ASN A 36 -14.13 -17.70 9.44
N LEU A 37 -13.02 -18.41 9.31
CA LEU A 37 -12.94 -19.73 8.70
C LEU A 37 -12.96 -20.87 9.73
N ASN A 38 -12.89 -20.53 11.03
CA ASN A 38 -12.73 -21.47 12.13
C ASN A 38 -11.53 -22.40 11.92
N LEU A 39 -10.37 -21.81 11.62
CA LEU A 39 -9.11 -22.52 11.35
C LEU A 39 -8.04 -22.16 12.39
N SER A 40 -7.13 -23.09 12.65
CA SER A 40 -5.88 -22.76 13.33
C SER A 40 -4.95 -22.00 12.37
N GLN A 41 -4.05 -21.19 12.93
CA GLN A 41 -3.04 -20.47 12.12
C GLN A 41 -2.20 -21.44 11.28
N LYS A 42 -1.77 -22.57 11.87
CA LYS A 42 -1.02 -23.61 11.16
C LYS A 42 -1.80 -24.13 9.95
N ARG A 43 -3.10 -24.41 10.11
CA ARG A 43 -3.93 -24.92 9.01
C ARG A 43 -4.12 -23.88 7.91
N LEU A 44 -4.28 -22.61 8.27
CA LEU A 44 -4.34 -21.52 7.31
C LEU A 44 -3.04 -21.41 6.50
N GLU A 45 -1.89 -21.48 7.16
CA GLU A 45 -0.56 -21.44 6.52
C GLU A 45 -0.32 -22.64 5.59
N GLU A 46 -0.76 -23.84 5.97
CA GLU A 46 -0.76 -25.03 5.09
C GLU A 46 -1.59 -24.79 3.82
N ILE A 47 -2.84 -24.33 3.95
CA ILE A 47 -3.71 -24.09 2.78
C ILE A 47 -3.13 -23.00 1.88
N LEU A 48 -2.59 -21.93 2.44
CA LEU A 48 -1.92 -20.89 1.65
C LEU A 48 -0.72 -21.48 0.89
N THR A 49 0.06 -22.35 1.53
CA THR A 49 1.20 -23.03 0.89
C THR A 49 0.74 -23.94 -0.25
N ASP A 50 -0.33 -24.71 -0.06
CA ASP A 50 -0.92 -25.57 -1.08
C ASP A 50 -1.47 -24.78 -2.28
N LEU A 51 -1.93 -23.55 -2.03
CA LEU A 51 -2.33 -22.58 -3.06
C LEU A 51 -1.15 -21.84 -3.68
N TYR A 52 0.10 -22.23 -3.41
CA TYR A 52 1.33 -21.55 -3.82
C TYR A 52 1.38 -20.06 -3.42
N CYS A 53 0.61 -19.70 -2.39
CA CYS A 53 0.58 -18.37 -1.82
C CYS A 53 1.68 -18.22 -0.78
N ARG A 54 2.22 -17.01 -0.63
CA ARG A 54 3.21 -16.70 0.42
C ARG A 54 2.65 -15.64 1.36
N LEU A 55 2.60 -15.95 2.65
CA LEU A 55 2.28 -14.97 3.69
C LEU A 55 3.52 -14.14 4.01
N ILE A 56 3.43 -12.84 3.79
CA ILE A 56 4.52 -11.87 3.92
C ILE A 56 4.07 -10.75 4.86
N VAL A 57 5.00 -10.19 5.63
CA VAL A 57 4.76 -8.97 6.39
C VAL A 57 5.55 -7.83 5.76
N TRP A 58 4.84 -6.75 5.42
CA TRP A 58 5.41 -5.50 4.94
C TRP A 58 5.54 -4.47 6.05
N ASN A 59 6.69 -3.78 6.02
CA ASN A 59 6.87 -2.50 6.69
C ASN A 59 6.81 -1.38 5.63
N LEU A 60 5.69 -0.64 5.61
CA LEU A 60 5.46 0.44 4.66
C LEU A 60 6.42 1.62 4.84
N VAL A 61 6.96 1.83 6.04
CA VAL A 61 7.93 2.90 6.32
C VAL A 61 9.26 2.57 5.67
N GLU A 62 9.78 1.37 5.90
CA GLU A 62 11.02 0.90 5.26
C GLU A 62 10.89 0.88 3.73
N LEU A 63 9.74 0.45 3.22
CA LEU A 63 9.46 0.49 1.78
C LEU A 63 9.44 1.94 1.25
N ALA A 64 8.77 2.86 1.95
CA ALA A 64 8.69 4.26 1.57
C ALA A 64 10.09 4.93 1.57
N GLU A 65 10.92 4.61 2.56
CA GLU A 65 12.32 5.06 2.61
C GLU A 65 13.17 4.49 1.48
N SER A 66 12.91 3.25 1.04
CA SER A 66 13.64 2.65 -0.09
C SER A 66 13.51 3.41 -1.41
N PHE A 67 12.44 4.19 -1.58
CA PHE A 67 12.21 4.97 -2.78
C PHE A 67 12.93 6.33 -2.76
N ILE A 68 13.56 6.72 -1.64
CA ILE A 68 14.32 7.98 -1.57
C ILE A 68 15.38 8.01 -2.66
N GLY A 69 15.40 9.10 -3.43
CA GLY A 69 16.29 9.29 -4.56
C GLY A 69 15.73 8.85 -5.92
N VAL A 70 14.62 8.11 -5.98
CA VAL A 70 13.96 7.80 -7.26
C VAL A 70 13.55 9.11 -7.97
N PRO A 71 13.90 9.31 -9.25
CA PRO A 71 13.61 10.55 -9.96
C PRO A 71 12.12 10.89 -10.04
N TYR A 72 11.83 12.19 -10.08
CA TYR A 72 10.48 12.69 -10.28
C TYR A 72 10.10 12.70 -11.76
N GLU A 73 8.89 12.26 -12.07
CA GLU A 73 8.27 12.49 -13.37
C GLU A 73 6.76 12.69 -13.21
N LEU A 74 6.24 13.81 -13.73
CA LEU A 74 4.81 14.09 -13.65
C LEU A 74 4.04 13.03 -14.44
N ARG A 75 3.04 12.40 -13.81
CA ARG A 75 2.25 11.29 -14.40
C ARG A 75 3.11 10.08 -14.75
N ALA A 76 4.18 9.84 -13.99
CA ALA A 76 5.03 8.65 -14.10
C ALA A 76 4.20 7.36 -14.27
N GLU A 77 4.70 6.48 -15.13
CA GLU A 77 4.18 5.13 -15.33
C GLU A 77 4.24 4.33 -14.01
N LEU A 78 3.17 3.62 -13.68
CA LEU A 78 3.17 2.72 -12.54
C LEU A 78 3.79 1.39 -12.95
N ALA A 79 5.07 1.25 -12.70
CA ALA A 79 5.81 0.01 -12.86
C ALA A 79 6.63 -0.30 -11.60
N TYR A 80 7.00 -1.57 -11.44
CA TYR A 80 7.93 -1.98 -10.40
C TYR A 80 9.10 -2.79 -11.01
N PRO A 81 10.36 -2.50 -10.63
CA PRO A 81 10.78 -1.33 -9.85
C PRO A 81 10.51 -0.02 -10.61
N PRO A 82 10.10 1.07 -9.93
CA PRO A 82 9.81 2.32 -10.60
C PRO A 82 11.10 2.99 -11.11
N LYS A 83 11.09 3.43 -12.36
CA LYS A 83 12.17 4.26 -12.91
C LYS A 83 12.02 5.72 -12.48
N THR A 84 10.78 6.18 -12.39
CA THR A 84 10.39 7.53 -11.99
C THR A 84 9.08 7.47 -11.19
N LEU A 85 8.78 8.50 -10.40
CA LEU A 85 7.57 8.60 -9.59
C LEU A 85 7.03 10.04 -9.55
N ASP A 86 5.71 10.21 -9.52
CA ASP A 86 5.08 11.42 -8.97
C ASP A 86 4.53 11.17 -7.56
N CYS A 87 3.93 12.19 -6.94
CA CYS A 87 3.50 12.12 -5.55
C CYS A 87 2.43 11.06 -5.29
N ALA A 88 1.38 11.02 -6.11
CA ALA A 88 0.32 10.03 -5.99
C ALA A 88 0.78 8.63 -6.41
N GLY A 89 1.69 8.53 -7.39
CA GLY A 89 2.31 7.29 -7.83
C GLY A 89 3.18 6.67 -6.75
N LEU A 90 4.00 7.47 -6.07
CA LEU A 90 4.78 7.02 -4.90
C LEU A 90 3.88 6.39 -3.84
N VAL A 91 2.84 7.11 -3.41
CA VAL A 91 1.89 6.63 -2.40
C VAL A 91 1.20 5.35 -2.89
N LYS A 92 0.70 5.33 -4.12
CA LYS A 92 0.05 4.14 -4.68
C LYS A 92 1.01 2.95 -4.70
N THR A 93 2.26 3.14 -5.08
CA THR A 93 3.27 2.06 -5.12
C THR A 93 3.55 1.50 -3.72
N ILE A 94 3.73 2.37 -2.71
CA ILE A 94 3.95 1.95 -1.31
C ILE A 94 2.82 1.02 -0.84
N PHE A 95 1.56 1.43 -1.02
CA PHE A 95 0.42 0.63 -0.59
C PHE A 95 0.15 -0.59 -1.47
N ALA A 96 0.36 -0.49 -2.78
CA ALA A 96 0.17 -1.59 -3.72
C ALA A 96 1.09 -2.77 -3.43
N CYS A 97 2.37 -2.51 -3.07
CA CYS A 97 3.29 -3.57 -2.64
C CYS A 97 2.77 -4.30 -1.40
N ALA A 98 2.08 -3.61 -0.50
CA ALA A 98 1.43 -4.22 0.66
C ALA A 98 -0.02 -4.69 0.37
N GLY A 99 -0.37 -4.92 -0.89
CA GLY A 99 -1.67 -5.48 -1.25
C GLY A 99 -2.86 -4.55 -1.02
N ILE A 100 -2.63 -3.25 -0.82
CA ILE A 100 -3.66 -2.23 -0.60
C ILE A 100 -3.79 -1.40 -1.86
N TRP A 101 -4.95 -1.47 -2.51
CA TRP A 101 -5.22 -0.67 -3.69
C TRP A 101 -5.57 0.78 -3.32
N LEU A 102 -4.92 1.73 -3.98
CA LEU A 102 -5.29 3.15 -3.97
C LEU A 102 -5.52 3.67 -5.39
N PRO A 103 -6.39 4.67 -5.58
CA PRO A 103 -6.56 5.37 -6.86
C PRO A 103 -5.26 6.03 -7.35
N ARG A 104 -5.14 6.28 -8.66
CA ARG A 104 -3.96 6.93 -9.27
C ARG A 104 -3.80 8.41 -8.91
N TYR A 105 -4.92 9.10 -8.67
CA TYR A 105 -4.96 10.55 -8.54
C TYR A 105 -5.04 10.98 -7.07
N THR A 106 -4.23 11.99 -6.72
CA THR A 106 -4.13 12.57 -5.37
C THR A 106 -5.48 12.92 -4.77
N VAL A 107 -6.36 13.53 -5.56
CA VAL A 107 -7.69 13.97 -5.10
C VAL A 107 -8.57 12.80 -4.69
N LEU A 108 -8.51 11.67 -5.41
CA LEU A 108 -9.26 10.46 -5.07
C LEU A 108 -8.64 9.72 -3.88
N GLN A 109 -7.31 9.76 -3.74
CA GLN A 109 -6.63 9.22 -2.56
C GLN A 109 -7.04 9.97 -1.28
N ALA A 110 -7.38 11.26 -1.38
CA ALA A 110 -7.84 12.07 -0.26
C ALA A 110 -9.26 11.70 0.24
N ASP A 111 -9.95 10.79 -0.44
CA ASP A 111 -11.21 10.18 -0.02
C ASP A 111 -11.04 8.76 0.55
N CYS A 112 -9.85 8.16 0.39
CA CYS A 112 -9.57 6.82 0.88
C CYS A 112 -9.24 6.79 2.38
N GLY A 113 -9.58 5.67 3.01
CA GLY A 113 -9.25 5.41 4.41
C GLY A 113 -9.99 6.30 5.41
N GLN A 114 -9.52 6.26 6.66
CA GLN A 114 -10.10 7.01 7.76
C GLN A 114 -9.62 8.47 7.72
N GLU A 115 -10.52 9.43 7.93
CA GLU A 115 -10.14 10.82 8.17
C GLU A 115 -9.50 11.02 9.53
N ILE A 116 -8.39 11.76 9.57
CA ILE A 116 -7.60 11.98 10.78
C ILE A 116 -7.51 13.48 11.08
N LYS A 117 -7.56 13.84 12.36
CA LYS A 117 -7.26 15.20 12.83
C LYS A 117 -5.76 15.37 12.92
N ALA A 118 -5.24 16.57 12.69
CA ALA A 118 -3.81 16.87 12.76
C ALA A 118 -3.14 16.36 14.08
N ALA A 119 -3.82 16.50 15.22
CA ALA A 119 -3.33 16.05 16.52
C ALA A 119 -3.18 14.52 16.65
N ASN A 120 -3.82 13.75 15.77
CA ASN A 120 -3.80 12.28 15.76
C ASN A 120 -2.92 11.72 14.63
N LEU A 121 -2.17 12.58 13.93
CA LEU A 121 -1.29 12.19 12.84
C LEU A 121 -0.24 11.21 13.34
N SER A 122 -0.07 10.10 12.62
CA SER A 122 0.92 9.07 12.96
C SER A 122 1.68 8.61 11.73
N THR A 123 2.72 7.80 11.98
CA THR A 123 3.38 6.99 10.96
C THR A 123 2.38 6.29 10.04
N GLY A 124 2.67 6.27 8.74
CA GLY A 124 1.87 5.63 7.70
C GLY A 124 0.63 6.41 7.23
N ASP A 125 0.28 7.51 7.90
CA ASP A 125 -0.78 8.38 7.44
C ASP A 125 -0.37 9.12 6.16
N LEU A 126 -1.36 9.51 5.37
CA LEU A 126 -1.20 10.36 4.21
C LEU A 126 -1.52 11.80 4.59
N ILE A 127 -0.64 12.71 4.20
CA ILE A 127 -0.82 14.15 4.35
C ILE A 127 -1.05 14.76 2.97
N PHE A 128 -2.15 15.49 2.82
CA PHE A 128 -2.54 16.11 1.56
C PHE A 128 -2.36 17.61 1.63
N PHE A 129 -1.94 18.20 0.52
CA PHE A 129 -1.72 19.64 0.39
C PHE A 129 -2.47 20.19 -0.83
N LYS A 130 -2.73 21.50 -0.78
CA LYS A 130 -3.26 22.23 -1.94
C LYS A 130 -2.37 22.08 -3.17
N GLY A 131 -1.05 22.13 -3.01
CA GLY A 131 -0.10 22.08 -4.13
C GLY A 131 -0.19 23.31 -5.04
N LYS A 132 0.54 23.28 -6.17
CA LYS A 132 0.59 24.39 -7.15
C LYS A 132 -0.63 24.41 -8.09
N SER A 133 -1.13 23.23 -8.45
CA SER A 133 -2.26 23.05 -9.38
C SER A 133 -3.26 22.07 -8.76
N PRO A 134 -4.03 22.49 -7.72
CA PRO A 134 -5.00 21.62 -7.06
C PRO A 134 -6.13 21.20 -8.01
N TRP A 135 -6.59 19.98 -7.85
CA TRP A 135 -7.88 19.53 -8.37
C TRP A 135 -8.99 20.02 -7.45
N ALA A 136 -10.09 20.48 -8.04
CA ALA A 136 -11.29 20.83 -7.29
C ALA A 136 -11.80 19.61 -6.51
N HIS A 137 -12.30 19.84 -5.29
CA HIS A 137 -12.85 18.79 -4.46
C HIS A 137 -14.01 19.33 -3.62
N PRO A 138 -15.17 18.64 -3.57
CA PRO A 138 -16.34 19.14 -2.84
C PRO A 138 -16.09 19.27 -1.34
N LYS A 139 -15.28 18.38 -0.75
CA LYS A 139 -14.95 18.39 0.67
C LYS A 139 -13.79 19.33 1.03
N TYR A 140 -12.92 19.64 0.08
CA TYR A 140 -11.72 20.44 0.32
C TYR A 140 -11.76 21.67 -0.59
N PRO A 141 -12.37 22.79 -0.16
CA PRO A 141 -12.54 23.98 -0.99
C PRO A 141 -11.25 24.54 -1.61
N PRO A 142 -10.08 24.52 -0.94
CA PRO A 142 -8.81 24.91 -1.57
C PRO A 142 -8.34 23.99 -2.71
N GLY A 143 -8.96 22.81 -2.84
CA GLY A 143 -8.59 21.71 -3.72
C GLY A 143 -7.40 20.89 -3.20
N VAL A 144 -7.15 19.76 -3.86
CA VAL A 144 -6.09 18.80 -3.50
C VAL A 144 -5.12 18.65 -4.66
N GLY A 145 -3.83 18.91 -4.44
CA GLY A 145 -2.82 18.89 -5.51
C GLY A 145 -1.54 18.13 -5.19
N HIS A 146 -1.30 17.78 -3.94
CA HIS A 146 -0.09 17.03 -3.56
C HIS A 146 -0.36 16.10 -2.37
N VAL A 147 0.42 15.01 -2.27
CA VAL A 147 0.36 14.06 -1.16
C VAL A 147 1.77 13.68 -0.69
N GLY A 148 1.92 13.44 0.60
CA GLY A 148 3.08 12.82 1.22
C GLY A 148 2.65 11.62 2.07
N PHE A 149 3.59 10.71 2.31
CA PHE A 149 3.44 9.58 3.22
C PHE A 149 4.24 9.86 4.50
N MET A 150 3.59 9.86 5.66
CA MET A 150 4.24 10.11 6.95
C MET A 150 5.15 8.93 7.30
N LEU A 151 6.44 9.21 7.49
CA LEU A 151 7.41 8.23 8.01
C LEU A 151 7.37 8.18 9.54
N ASN A 152 7.05 9.32 10.15
CA ASN A 152 6.81 9.52 11.57
C ASN A 152 5.96 10.80 11.75
N PRO A 153 5.54 11.20 12.95
CA PRO A 153 4.71 12.41 13.12
C PRO A 153 5.35 13.74 12.69
N HIS A 154 6.67 13.78 12.46
CA HIS A 154 7.43 14.99 12.13
C HIS A 154 7.94 15.01 10.69
N GLU A 155 8.03 13.87 10.01
CA GLU A 155 8.60 13.75 8.68
C GLU A 155 7.72 12.94 7.74
N TYR A 156 7.68 13.39 6.49
CA TYR A 156 7.02 12.68 5.42
C TYR A 156 7.93 12.54 4.20
N VAL A 157 7.72 11.47 3.44
CA VAL A 157 8.35 11.26 2.15
C VAL A 157 7.41 11.69 1.04
N HIS A 158 7.97 12.36 0.03
CA HIS A 158 7.23 12.79 -1.15
C HIS A 158 8.18 13.01 -2.33
N THR A 159 7.61 13.30 -3.49
CA THR A 159 8.37 13.71 -4.68
C THR A 159 7.64 14.83 -5.41
N THR A 160 8.37 15.82 -5.92
CA THR A 160 7.81 17.00 -6.60
C THR A 160 8.70 17.46 -7.74
N SER A 161 8.16 18.32 -8.61
CA SER A 161 8.97 19.02 -9.63
C SER A 161 10.02 19.98 -9.06
N GLN A 162 9.97 20.31 -7.76
CA GLN A 162 11.01 21.15 -7.14
C GLN A 162 12.18 20.30 -6.67
N THR A 163 11.90 19.13 -6.12
CA THR A 163 12.92 18.22 -5.57
C THR A 163 13.54 17.34 -6.67
N GLN A 164 12.81 17.14 -7.78
CA GLN A 164 13.19 16.32 -8.94
C GLN A 164 13.48 14.84 -8.61
N ARG A 165 13.19 14.44 -7.38
CA ARG A 165 13.34 13.08 -6.84
C ARG A 165 12.52 12.92 -5.56
N VAL A 166 12.36 11.69 -5.12
CA VAL A 166 11.79 11.34 -3.82
C VAL A 166 12.73 11.80 -2.69
N VAL A 167 12.19 12.56 -1.74
CA VAL A 167 12.93 13.11 -0.59
C VAL A 167 12.09 13.05 0.68
N LYS A 168 12.75 13.21 1.82
CA LYS A 168 12.12 13.41 3.13
C LYS A 168 12.04 14.90 3.44
N ASN A 169 10.91 15.34 3.98
CA ASN A 169 10.71 16.71 4.43
C ASN A 169 10.19 16.71 5.88
N CYS A 170 10.67 17.67 6.66
CA CYS A 170 10.14 17.96 7.98
C CYS A 170 8.80 18.72 7.85
N LEU A 171 7.79 18.26 8.58
CA LEU A 171 6.46 18.85 8.60
C LEU A 171 6.46 20.25 9.22
N GLU A 172 7.25 20.47 10.27
CA GLU A 172 7.32 21.76 10.97
C GLU A 172 7.85 22.89 10.08
N THR A 173 8.77 22.57 9.16
CA THR A 173 9.33 23.55 8.21
C THR A 173 8.52 23.66 6.92
N THR A 174 7.45 22.86 6.78
CA THR A 174 6.63 22.83 5.57
C THR A 174 5.67 24.02 5.53
N LYS A 175 5.88 24.90 4.55
CA LYS A 175 5.04 26.10 4.32
C LYS A 175 3.79 25.83 3.46
N ALA A 176 3.68 24.64 2.88
CA ALA A 176 2.56 24.30 2.01
C ALA A 176 1.28 24.11 2.83
N GLY A 177 0.16 24.68 2.35
CA GLY A 177 -1.13 24.55 3.01
C GLY A 177 -1.63 23.10 2.99
N VAL A 178 -1.65 22.48 4.17
CA VAL A 178 -2.24 21.15 4.40
C VAL A 178 -3.76 21.25 4.30
N VAL A 179 -4.37 20.29 3.61
CA VAL A 179 -5.82 20.26 3.36
C VAL A 179 -6.50 19.05 3.98
N ALA A 180 -5.79 17.93 4.17
CA ALA A 180 -6.37 16.72 4.75
C ALA A 180 -5.30 15.76 5.30
N TYR A 181 -5.74 14.88 6.20
CA TYR A 181 -4.97 13.73 6.68
C TYR A 181 -5.81 12.46 6.58
N ARG A 182 -5.24 11.37 6.06
CA ARG A 182 -5.92 10.08 5.90
C ARG A 182 -5.09 8.92 6.43
N ARG A 183 -5.71 8.02 7.19
CA ARG A 183 -5.12 6.75 7.61
C ARG A 183 -5.64 5.62 6.73
N ILE A 184 -4.74 5.02 5.96
CA ILE A 184 -5.09 3.89 5.09
C ILE A 184 -5.00 2.56 5.86
N HIS A 185 -3.99 2.42 6.72
CA HIS A 185 -3.78 1.21 7.52
C HIS A 185 -3.33 1.57 8.93
N ALA A 186 -3.88 0.90 9.95
CA ALA A 186 -3.63 1.23 11.36
C ALA A 186 -2.23 0.82 11.85
N ARG A 187 -1.60 -0.16 11.19
CA ARG A 187 -0.30 -0.74 11.55
C ARG A 187 0.61 -0.77 10.32
N PRO A 188 1.16 0.37 9.87
CA PRO A 188 1.92 0.44 8.61
C PRO A 188 3.23 -0.35 8.66
N GLU A 189 3.78 -0.60 9.84
CA GLU A 189 5.03 -1.35 10.02
C GLU A 189 4.83 -2.88 10.02
N ASN A 190 3.58 -3.33 10.09
CA ASN A 190 3.23 -4.75 10.18
C ASN A 190 1.96 -5.04 9.38
N VAL A 191 2.05 -4.88 8.05
CA VAL A 191 0.96 -5.21 7.13
C VAL A 191 1.16 -6.64 6.65
N ALA A 192 0.33 -7.56 7.15
CA ALA A 192 0.29 -8.91 6.62
C ALA A 192 -0.37 -8.93 5.25
N VAL A 193 0.26 -9.61 4.30
CA VAL A 193 -0.21 -9.75 2.93
C VAL A 193 0.00 -11.16 2.44
N VAL A 194 -0.86 -11.58 1.53
CA VAL A 194 -0.66 -12.80 0.77
C VAL A 194 -0.16 -12.43 -0.61
N GLN A 195 1.02 -12.90 -0.96
CA GLN A 195 1.46 -12.94 -2.35
C GLN A 195 0.75 -14.08 -3.06
N LEU A 196 0.03 -13.74 -4.11
CA LEU A 196 -0.70 -14.65 -4.97
C LEU A 196 0.18 -15.12 -6.13
N PRO A 197 0.10 -16.40 -6.51
CA PRO A 197 0.61 -16.86 -7.79
C PRO A 197 -0.26 -16.30 -8.93
N LYS A 198 0.26 -16.29 -10.17
CA LYS A 198 -0.39 -15.63 -11.31
C LYS A 198 -1.80 -16.17 -11.58
N GLU A 199 -2.00 -17.45 -11.31
CA GLU A 199 -3.26 -18.16 -11.47
C GLU A 199 -4.37 -17.58 -10.59
N LEU A 200 -4.01 -16.90 -9.49
CA LEU A 200 -4.94 -16.26 -8.57
C LEU A 200 -5.02 -14.73 -8.73
N TRP A 201 -4.38 -14.13 -9.74
CA TRP A 201 -4.45 -12.68 -9.99
C TRP A 201 -5.83 -12.16 -10.41
N TYR A 202 -6.81 -13.03 -10.60
CA TYR A 202 -8.21 -12.61 -10.75
C TYR A 202 -8.85 -12.21 -9.41
N LEU A 203 -8.23 -12.54 -8.27
CA LEU A 203 -8.71 -12.18 -6.94
C LEU A 203 -8.37 -10.73 -6.62
N ASN A 204 -9.39 -9.90 -6.40
CA ASN A 204 -9.25 -8.47 -6.14
C ASN A 204 -9.51 -8.10 -4.67
N SER A 205 -9.90 -9.07 -3.82
CA SER A 205 -10.15 -8.80 -2.41
C SER A 205 -9.75 -9.96 -1.49
N PRO A 206 -9.40 -9.67 -0.21
CA PRO A 206 -9.17 -10.71 0.77
C PRO A 206 -10.39 -11.62 0.99
N ALA A 207 -11.62 -11.11 0.80
CA ALA A 207 -12.83 -11.93 0.91
C ALA A 207 -12.91 -13.01 -0.18
N GLU A 208 -12.48 -12.71 -1.41
CA GLU A 208 -12.42 -13.69 -2.49
C GLU A 208 -11.35 -14.77 -2.20
N LEU A 209 -10.19 -14.37 -1.66
CA LEU A 209 -9.19 -15.33 -1.20
C LEU A 209 -9.71 -16.20 -0.05
N GLU A 210 -10.43 -15.63 0.93
CA GLU A 210 -11.09 -16.40 2.00
C GLU A 210 -12.09 -17.42 1.43
N CYS A 211 -12.82 -17.09 0.35
CA CYS A 211 -13.69 -18.05 -0.34
C CYS A 211 -12.91 -19.21 -0.96
N VAL A 212 -11.76 -18.94 -1.59
CA VAL A 212 -10.87 -19.99 -2.12
C VAL A 212 -10.32 -20.87 -0.98
N ILE A 213 -9.87 -20.27 0.12
CA ILE A 213 -9.39 -21.03 1.30
C ILE A 213 -10.52 -21.92 1.84
N ARG A 214 -11.74 -21.39 1.96
CA ARG A 214 -12.91 -22.13 2.45
C ARG A 214 -13.24 -23.35 1.58
N SER A 215 -13.05 -23.26 0.26
CA SER A 215 -13.29 -24.40 -0.64
C SER A 215 -12.27 -25.52 -0.40
N GLN A 216 -11.00 -25.19 -0.15
CA GLN A 216 -9.96 -26.18 0.18
C GLN A 216 -10.24 -26.92 1.49
N VAL A 217 -10.75 -26.21 2.51
CA VAL A 217 -11.15 -26.83 3.79
C VAL A 217 -12.20 -27.93 3.59
N LYS A 218 -13.25 -27.65 2.79
CA LYS A 218 -14.35 -28.60 2.55
C LYS A 218 -13.89 -29.84 1.79
N THR A 219 -12.93 -29.70 0.88
CA THR A 219 -12.40 -30.82 0.10
C THR A 219 -11.59 -31.77 0.98
N SER A 220 -10.78 -31.25 1.91
CA SER A 220 -10.02 -32.10 2.85
C SER A 220 -10.92 -32.87 3.82
N SER A 221 -12.06 -32.31 4.24
CA SER A 221 -12.99 -32.99 5.16
C SER A 221 -13.83 -34.11 4.54
N ARG A 222 -13.87 -34.22 3.21
CA ARG A 222 -14.61 -35.29 2.50
C ARG A 222 -13.75 -36.52 2.16
N LEU A 223 -12.44 -36.41 2.36
CA LEU A 223 -11.46 -37.47 2.07
C LEU A 223 -10.97 -38.18 3.36
N GLN A 224 -11.54 -37.84 4.52
CA GLN A 224 -11.35 -38.51 5.82
C GLN A 224 -12.66 -39.17 6.22
#